data_AF-A0A930UI13-F1
#
_entry.id   AF-A0A930UI13-F1
#
_cell.length_a   1.000
_cell.length_b   1.000
_cell.length_c   1.000
_cell.angle_alpha   90.00
_cell.angle_beta   90.00
_cell.angle_gamma   90.00
#
_symmetry.space_group_name_H-M   'P 1'
#
loop_
_entity.id
_entity.type
_entity.pdbx_description
1 polymer ?
#
loop_
_entity_poly.entity_id
_entity_poly.type
_entity_poly.pdbx_seq_one_letter_code
_entity_poly.pdbx_strand_id
1 'polypeptide(L)'
;MAGSGVREHRAAENILRSLAQILRSRVRDPRLRGITLTSARISTDLYWVDIHFAADPGGVAPAEALRSLERSRGFLRSELAKTWGGMRVPDLRFHLDESWDEARRIDELLRQGGGSDSSDADAGRSE
;
A
#
# COMPACT_ATOMS: atom_id res chain seq x y z
N MET A 1 -25.27 -9.09 -17.50
CA MET A 1 -24.31 -8.80 -16.41
C MET A 1 -22.99 -9.49 -16.80
N ALA A 2 -21.80 -8.90 -16.74
CA ALA A 2 -21.41 -7.56 -16.28
C ALA A 2 -20.33 -6.95 -17.21
N GLY A 3 -20.46 -5.66 -17.56
CA GLY A 3 -19.42 -4.90 -18.29
C GLY A 3 -18.40 -4.21 -17.39
N SER A 4 -18.63 -4.23 -16.07
CA SER A 4 -17.87 -3.58 -15.00
C SER A 4 -16.83 -4.49 -14.34
N GLY A 5 -16.17 -5.32 -15.14
CA GLY A 5 -14.90 -5.95 -14.76
C GLY A 5 -13.75 -5.58 -15.70
N VAL A 6 -14.05 -5.34 -16.99
CA VAL A 6 -13.03 -5.12 -18.03
C VAL A 6 -12.40 -3.73 -17.94
N ARG A 7 -13.16 -2.71 -17.53
CA ARG A 7 -12.64 -1.33 -17.40
C ARG A 7 -11.76 -1.20 -16.15
N GLU A 8 -12.18 -1.89 -15.10
CA GLU A 8 -11.61 -1.97 -13.77
C GLU A 8 -10.29 -2.76 -13.83
N HIS A 9 -10.27 -3.89 -14.54
CA HIS A 9 -9.06 -4.65 -14.82
C HIS A 9 -8.04 -3.84 -15.64
N ARG A 10 -8.47 -3.20 -16.75
CA ARG A 10 -7.60 -2.32 -17.55
C ARG A 10 -7.07 -1.12 -16.75
N ALA A 11 -7.88 -0.54 -15.86
CA ALA A 11 -7.43 0.52 -14.94
C ALA A 11 -6.38 -0.02 -13.97
N ALA A 12 -6.61 -1.18 -13.36
CA ALA A 12 -5.66 -1.82 -12.45
C ALA A 12 -4.32 -2.18 -13.13
N GLU A 13 -4.34 -2.72 -14.35
CA GLU A 13 -3.13 -2.98 -15.15
C GLU A 13 -2.35 -1.68 -15.46
N ASN A 14 -3.06 -0.60 -15.81
CA ASN A 14 -2.43 0.70 -16.08
C ASN A 14 -1.81 1.30 -14.81
N ILE A 15 -2.46 1.18 -13.65
CA ILE A 15 -1.91 1.58 -12.34
C ILE A 15 -0.67 0.75 -12.02
N LEU A 16 -0.76 -0.58 -12.13
CA LEU A 16 0.33 -1.51 -11.83
C LEU A 16 1.57 -1.20 -12.67
N ARG A 17 1.39 -1.01 -13.99
CA ARG A 17 2.46 -0.64 -14.93
C ARG A 17 3.07 0.73 -14.59
N SER A 18 2.23 1.72 -14.28
CA SER A 18 2.68 3.07 -13.94
C SER A 18 3.45 3.09 -12.61
N LEU A 19 2.96 2.40 -11.59
CA LEU A 19 3.62 2.28 -10.29
C LEU A 19 4.93 1.50 -10.39
N ALA A 20 4.98 0.40 -11.14
CA ALA A 20 6.21 -0.34 -11.39
C ALA A 20 7.27 0.53 -12.10
N GLN A 21 6.85 1.37 -13.06
CA GLN A 21 7.73 2.34 -13.72
C GLN A 21 8.20 3.44 -12.76
N ILE A 22 7.31 4.00 -11.91
CA ILE A 22 7.66 5.02 -10.92
C ILE A 22 8.63 4.44 -9.88
N LEU A 23 8.36 3.25 -9.33
CA LEU A 23 9.28 2.54 -8.44
C LEU A 23 10.66 2.38 -9.09
N ARG A 24 10.73 1.78 -10.29
CA ARG A 24 12.01 1.52 -10.96
C ARG A 24 12.79 2.78 -11.36
N SER A 25 12.11 3.90 -11.66
CA SER A 25 12.76 5.12 -12.21
C SER A 25 12.97 6.25 -11.20
N ARG A 26 12.09 6.39 -10.21
CA ARG A 26 12.12 7.48 -9.22
C ARG A 26 12.63 7.05 -7.86
N VAL A 27 12.37 5.82 -7.45
CA VAL A 27 12.77 5.33 -6.13
C VAL A 27 14.22 4.87 -6.17
N ARG A 28 15.09 5.65 -5.53
CA ARG A 28 16.53 5.34 -5.40
C ARG A 28 16.89 4.56 -4.14
N ASP A 29 15.92 4.35 -3.23
CA ASP A 29 16.13 3.68 -1.95
C ASP A 29 16.59 2.22 -2.16
N PRO A 30 17.76 1.80 -1.63
CA PRO A 30 18.22 0.42 -1.74
C PRO A 30 17.23 -0.61 -1.16
N ARG A 31 16.43 -0.24 -0.16
CA ARG A 31 15.44 -1.11 0.50
C ARG A 31 14.27 -1.47 -0.43
N LEU A 32 14.00 -0.63 -1.42
CA LEU A 32 12.91 -0.81 -2.37
C LEU A 32 13.37 -1.46 -3.70
N ARG A 33 14.67 -1.78 -3.85
CA ARG A 33 15.24 -2.37 -5.08
C ARG A 33 14.89 -3.84 -5.31
N GLY A 34 14.60 -4.58 -4.24
CA GLY A 34 14.21 -6.00 -4.29
C GLY A 34 12.71 -6.24 -4.35
N ILE A 35 11.90 -5.20 -4.64
CA ILE A 35 10.43 -5.30 -4.63
C ILE A 35 9.89 -5.40 -6.05
N THR A 36 9.03 -6.39 -6.27
CA THR A 36 8.28 -6.58 -7.51
C THR A 36 6.78 -6.46 -7.23
N LEU A 37 6.05 -5.67 -8.01
CA LEU A 37 4.59 -5.63 -7.92
C LEU A 37 4.00 -6.81 -8.72
N THR A 38 3.26 -7.70 -8.06
CA THR A 38 2.67 -8.90 -8.68
C THR A 38 1.33 -8.59 -9.34
N SER A 39 0.44 -7.89 -8.63
CA SER A 39 -0.92 -7.62 -9.11
C SER A 39 -1.51 -6.35 -8.50
N ALA A 40 -2.56 -5.83 -9.12
CA ALA A 40 -3.38 -4.75 -8.57
C ALA A 40 -4.86 -5.08 -8.75
N ARG A 41 -5.68 -4.75 -7.74
CA ARG A 41 -7.14 -4.84 -7.76
C ARG A 41 -7.72 -3.49 -7.37
N ILE A 42 -8.47 -2.88 -8.27
CA ILE A 42 -9.20 -1.64 -7.98
C ILE A 42 -10.60 -1.93 -7.45
N SER A 43 -11.08 -1.10 -6.54
CA SER A 43 -12.47 -1.11 -6.10
C SER A 43 -13.43 -0.74 -7.24
N THR A 44 -14.65 -1.27 -7.23
CA THR A 44 -15.71 -0.92 -8.19
C THR A 44 -15.98 0.59 -8.23
N ASP A 45 -15.92 1.25 -7.08
CA ASP A 45 -16.14 2.70 -6.94
C ASP A 45 -14.87 3.54 -7.15
N LEU A 46 -13.76 2.92 -7.57
CA LEU A 46 -12.46 3.56 -7.83
C LEU A 46 -11.88 4.37 -6.65
N TYR A 47 -12.34 4.12 -5.41
CA TYR A 47 -11.91 4.87 -4.23
C TYR A 47 -10.56 4.40 -3.65
N TRP A 48 -10.29 3.10 -3.77
CA TRP A 48 -9.06 2.46 -3.30
C TRP A 48 -8.59 1.41 -4.31
N VAL A 49 -7.29 1.12 -4.29
CA VAL A 49 -6.63 0.06 -5.06
C VAL A 49 -5.71 -0.74 -4.15
N ASP A 50 -5.93 -2.04 -4.10
CA ASP A 50 -5.05 -3.00 -3.43
C ASP A 50 -3.94 -3.41 -4.40
N ILE A 51 -2.69 -3.31 -3.96
CA ILE A 51 -1.49 -3.59 -4.75
C ILE A 51 -0.69 -4.67 -4.03
N HIS A 52 -0.59 -5.85 -4.65
CA HIS A 52 0.19 -6.95 -4.12
C HIS A 52 1.63 -6.86 -4.62
N PHE A 53 2.59 -7.04 -3.72
CA PHE A 53 4.01 -7.05 -4.03
C PHE A 53 4.72 -8.23 -3.38
N ALA A 54 5.78 -8.70 -4.03
CA ALA A 54 6.74 -9.65 -3.47
C ALA A 54 8.08 -8.94 -3.20
N ALA A 55 8.76 -9.36 -2.15
CA ALA A 55 10.15 -8.96 -1.86
C ALA A 55 11.09 -10.14 -2.13
N ASP A 56 12.26 -9.88 -2.69
CA ASP A 56 13.32 -10.86 -2.90
C ASP A 56 13.78 -11.43 -1.54
N PRO A 57 13.81 -12.77 -1.33
CA PRO A 57 14.28 -13.38 -0.09
C PRO A 57 15.75 -13.08 0.25
N GLY A 58 16.57 -12.66 -0.73
CA GLY A 58 17.93 -12.14 -0.49
C GLY A 58 18.01 -10.63 -0.21
N GLY A 59 16.85 -9.95 -0.17
CA GLY A 59 16.74 -8.49 -0.11
C GLY A 59 16.42 -7.93 1.29
N VAL A 60 15.55 -6.92 1.33
CA VAL A 60 15.08 -6.32 2.59
C VAL A 60 13.89 -7.12 3.14
N ALA A 61 13.78 -7.20 4.47
CA ALA A 61 12.69 -7.93 5.11
C ALA A 61 11.30 -7.42 4.63
N PRO A 62 10.31 -8.29 4.33
CA PRO A 62 9.01 -7.87 3.79
C PRO A 62 8.30 -6.78 4.60
N ALA A 63 8.38 -6.84 5.93
CA ALA A 63 7.82 -5.80 6.81
C ALA A 63 8.54 -4.44 6.70
N GLU A 64 9.84 -4.42 6.39
CA GLU A 64 10.59 -3.18 6.16
C GLU A 64 10.36 -2.61 4.75
N ALA A 65 10.21 -3.50 3.75
CA ALA A 65 9.72 -3.15 2.43
C ALA A 65 8.35 -2.44 2.52
N LEU A 66 7.39 -3.04 3.24
CA LEU A 66 6.06 -2.46 3.47
C LEU A 66 6.12 -1.08 4.12
N ARG A 67 6.86 -0.92 5.22
CA ARG A 67 7.04 0.40 5.88
C ARG A 67 7.66 1.45 4.95
N SER A 68 8.58 1.03 4.09
CA SER A 68 9.26 1.92 3.13
C SER A 68 8.35 2.31 1.96
N LEU A 69 7.47 1.39 1.51
CA LEU A 69 6.40 1.66 0.56
C LEU A 69 5.34 2.60 1.13
N GLU A 70 4.86 2.36 2.36
CA GLU A 70 3.89 3.22 3.04
C GLU A 70 4.42 4.65 3.25
N ARG A 71 5.68 4.80 3.66
CA ARG A 71 6.34 6.11 3.72
C ARG A 71 6.44 6.78 2.36
N SER A 72 6.57 5.99 1.29
CA SER A 72 6.61 6.46 -0.10
C SER A 72 5.22 6.65 -0.72
N ARG A 73 4.12 6.22 -0.06
CA ARG A 73 2.75 6.24 -0.59
C ARG A 73 2.33 7.62 -1.07
N GLY A 74 2.64 8.67 -0.29
CA GLY A 74 2.36 10.06 -0.67
C GLY A 74 3.05 10.48 -1.97
N PHE A 75 4.33 10.13 -2.11
CA PHE A 75 5.11 10.39 -3.33
C PHE A 75 4.58 9.60 -4.54
N LEU A 76 4.33 8.29 -4.36
CA LEU A 76 3.76 7.43 -5.40
C LEU A 76 2.40 7.95 -5.88
N ARG A 77 1.52 8.35 -4.95
CA ARG A 77 0.21 8.95 -5.26
C ARG A 77 0.34 10.26 -6.05
N SER A 78 1.29 11.12 -5.68
CA SER A 78 1.56 12.38 -6.37
C SER A 78 2.16 12.20 -7.77
N GLU A 79 3.06 11.23 -7.98
CA GLU A 79 3.56 10.90 -9.32
C GLU A 79 2.47 10.25 -10.18
N LEU A 80 1.66 9.35 -9.62
CA LEU A 80 0.53 8.74 -10.33
C LEU A 80 -0.49 9.79 -10.78
N ALA A 81 -0.78 10.79 -9.93
CA ALA A 81 -1.71 11.87 -10.25
C ALA A 81 -1.27 12.71 -11.45
N LYS A 82 0.04 12.91 -11.65
CA LYS A 82 0.61 13.61 -12.81
C LYS A 82 0.40 12.81 -14.09
N THR A 83 0.62 11.49 -14.03
CA THR A 83 0.43 10.58 -15.18
C THR A 83 -1.06 10.41 -15.55
N TRP A 84 -1.96 10.47 -14.56
CA TRP A 84 -3.39 10.18 -14.75
C TRP A 84 -4.24 11.38 -15.19
N GLY A 85 -3.64 12.54 -15.47
CA GLY A 85 -4.33 13.65 -16.15
C GLY A 85 -5.44 14.33 -15.34
N GLY A 86 -5.31 14.42 -14.01
CA GLY A 86 -6.19 15.24 -13.16
C GLY A 86 -7.37 14.52 -12.50
N MET A 87 -7.51 13.21 -12.68
CA MET A 87 -8.48 12.42 -11.89
C MET A 87 -8.00 12.23 -10.44
N ARG A 88 -8.95 12.13 -9.49
CA ARG A 88 -8.65 11.78 -8.09
C ARG A 88 -8.05 10.38 -8.04
N VAL A 89 -6.77 10.29 -7.66
CA VAL A 89 -6.08 9.00 -7.47
C VAL A 89 -6.70 8.25 -6.29
N PRO A 90 -7.07 6.95 -6.43
CA PRO A 90 -7.50 6.10 -5.32
C PRO A 90 -6.47 6.03 -4.20
N ASP A 91 -6.90 5.68 -2.99
CA ASP A 91 -5.95 5.34 -1.95
C ASP A 91 -5.19 4.05 -2.32
N LEU A 92 -3.86 4.09 -2.20
CA LEU A 92 -2.98 2.98 -2.57
C LEU A 92 -2.75 2.13 -1.32
N ARG A 93 -3.19 0.87 -1.34
CA ARG A 93 -2.99 -0.08 -0.24
C ARG A 93 -1.98 -1.13 -0.66
N PHE A 94 -0.88 -1.26 0.08
CA PHE A 94 0.17 -2.23 -0.24
C PHE A 94 -0.02 -3.49 0.60
N HIS A 95 -0.07 -4.63 -0.07
CA HIS A 95 -0.20 -5.96 0.56
C HIS A 95 0.98 -6.81 0.13
N LEU A 96 1.53 -7.59 1.06
CA LEU A 96 2.52 -8.60 0.69
C LEU A 96 1.78 -9.75 -0.03
N ASP A 97 2.40 -10.32 -1.05
CA ASP A 97 1.93 -11.55 -1.69
C ASP A 97 2.28 -12.73 -0.76
N GLU A 98 1.29 -13.24 -0.01
CA GLU A 98 1.45 -14.25 1.05
C GLU A 98 1.95 -15.61 0.53
N SER A 99 2.07 -15.79 -0.79
CA SER A 99 2.48 -17.00 -1.50
C SER A 99 3.85 -17.60 -1.10
N TRP A 100 4.61 -16.96 -0.20
CA TRP A 100 5.86 -17.47 0.37
C TRP A 100 6.00 -17.35 1.90
N ASP A 101 5.09 -16.66 2.60
CA ASP A 101 5.30 -16.35 4.02
C ASP A 101 3.99 -16.19 4.82
N GLU A 102 3.41 -17.33 5.22
CA GLU A 102 2.38 -17.46 6.29
C GLU A 102 2.90 -16.96 7.67
N ALA A 103 4.18 -16.55 7.76
CA ALA A 103 4.80 -16.17 9.02
C ALA A 103 4.45 -14.72 9.46
N ARG A 104 3.54 -14.65 10.44
CA ARG A 104 3.39 -13.57 11.43
C ARG A 104 2.52 -12.37 11.04
N ARG A 105 1.21 -12.65 10.95
CA ARG A 105 0.22 -12.15 11.93
C ARG A 105 0.46 -10.72 12.44
N ILE A 106 0.11 -9.73 11.61
CA ILE A 106 -0.36 -8.38 11.93
C ILE A 106 -0.21 -7.95 13.41
N ASP A 107 1.01 -7.61 13.83
CA ASP A 107 1.31 -7.18 15.22
C ASP A 107 1.14 -5.65 15.40
N GLU A 108 1.24 -4.87 14.32
CA GLU A 108 1.37 -3.40 14.40
C GLU A 108 0.34 -2.61 13.57
N LEU A 109 -0.87 -3.16 13.37
CA LEU A 109 -2.07 -2.30 13.28
C LEU A 109 -2.50 -1.78 14.68
N LEU A 110 -1.82 -2.23 15.74
CA LEU A 110 -2.15 -1.99 17.14
C LEU A 110 -1.65 -0.64 17.71
N ARG A 111 -0.93 0.21 16.95
CA ARG A 111 -0.18 1.33 17.55
C ARG A 111 -0.36 2.74 16.97
N GLN A 112 -1.14 2.95 15.90
CA GLN A 112 -1.36 4.29 15.32
C GLN A 112 -2.84 4.62 15.05
N GLY A 113 -3.75 3.99 15.81
CA GLY A 113 -5.22 4.18 15.69
C GLY A 113 -5.88 5.04 16.79
N GLY A 114 -5.11 5.67 17.69
CA GLY A 114 -5.68 6.32 18.89
C GLY A 114 -4.76 7.39 19.50
N GLY A 115 -4.55 8.49 18.78
CA GLY A 115 -3.74 9.64 19.20
C GLY A 115 -4.53 10.95 19.27
N SER A 116 -5.72 10.93 19.89
CA SER A 116 -6.60 12.03 20.32
C SER A 116 -7.78 11.31 21.01
N ASP A 117 -8.17 11.56 22.25
CA ASP A 117 -8.13 12.82 22.99
C ASP A 117 -7.59 12.66 24.42
N SER A 118 -7.08 13.75 25.00
CA SER A 118 -6.48 13.77 26.34
C SER A 118 -7.44 14.35 27.37
N SER A 119 -7.96 13.52 28.28
CA SER A 119 -8.24 13.86 29.70
C SER A 119 -8.77 12.63 30.48
N ASP A 120 -7.87 11.92 31.16
CA ASP A 120 -8.23 10.94 32.20
C ASP A 120 -7.30 11.12 33.42
N ALA A 121 -7.85 11.74 34.48
CA ALA A 121 -7.35 11.88 35.85
C ALA A 121 -8.46 12.64 36.64
N ASP A 122 -8.90 12.35 37.87
CA ASP A 122 -8.65 11.33 38.92
C ASP A 122 -9.98 11.25 39.75
N ALA A 123 -10.33 10.34 40.67
CA ALA A 123 -9.58 9.35 41.43
C ALA A 123 -10.51 8.25 42.02
N GLY A 124 -9.93 7.15 42.54
CA GLY A 124 -10.55 6.29 43.56
C GLY A 124 -10.77 4.83 43.12
N ARG A 125 -10.03 3.85 43.68
CA ARG A 125 -10.27 3.18 44.99
C ARG A 125 -11.57 2.36 45.02
N SER A 126 -11.47 1.03 45.14
CA SER A 126 -11.59 0.31 46.43
C SER A 126 -12.99 0.46 47.02
N GLU A 127 -13.76 -0.61 47.21
CA GLU A 127 -13.38 -1.84 47.91
C GLU A 127 -14.18 -3.07 47.41
#